data_AF-A0AAU7P0D7-F1
#
_entry.id   AF-A0AAU7P0D7-F1
#
_cell.length_a   1.000
_cell.length_b   1.000
_cell.length_c   1.000
_cell.angle_alpha   90.00
_cell.angle_beta   90.00
_cell.angle_gamma   90.00
#
_symmetry.space_group_name_H-M   'P 1'
#
loop_
_entity.id
_entity.type
_entity.pdbx_description
1 polymer ?
#
loop_
_entity_poly.entity_id
_entity_poly.type
_entity_poly.pdbx_seq_one_letter_code
_entity_poly.pdbx_strand_id
1 'polypeptide(L)'
;MTTKIRNQIVLTSATHYLVDSPWRSVDTRVFVVAEGACNDKTFGAILSNDPGLHSSADLFSEEHIHFDKAEYQSIRRALKKANEQNKVIDRRGESVSGYHPNLYEKLYRQLEEKYLGQKVYLNVSFEEKEAVKALGACWDGGARRWFVMSKSANFDQLTNWLPEEFCNLLSLA
;
A
#
# COMPACT_ATOMS: atom_id res chain seq x y z
N MET A 1 15.94 -36.78 -18.09
CA MET A 1 15.57 -36.23 -16.78
C MET A 1 16.16 -34.83 -16.68
N THR A 2 15.37 -33.79 -16.90
CA THR A 2 15.82 -32.40 -16.77
C THR A 2 15.83 -32.03 -15.30
N THR A 3 17.03 -31.96 -14.70
CA THR A 3 17.21 -31.47 -13.33
C THR A 3 16.73 -30.02 -13.29
N LYS A 4 15.58 -29.77 -12.68
CA LYS A 4 15.06 -28.40 -12.49
C LYS A 4 16.07 -27.66 -11.63
N ILE A 5 16.83 -26.74 -12.23
CA ILE A 5 17.71 -25.82 -11.51
C ILE A 5 16.82 -25.04 -10.53
N ARG A 6 17.14 -25.12 -9.23
CA ARG A 6 16.40 -24.37 -8.20
C ARG A 6 16.89 -22.93 -8.21
N ASN A 7 15.95 -21.98 -8.17
CA ASN A 7 16.27 -20.57 -8.00
C ASN A 7 17.02 -20.36 -6.68
N GLN A 8 18.13 -19.63 -6.72
CA GLN A 8 18.92 -19.26 -5.56
C GLN A 8 18.40 -17.92 -5.02
N ILE A 9 17.90 -17.93 -3.77
CA ILE A 9 17.38 -16.74 -3.09
C ILE A 9 18.29 -16.39 -1.92
N VAL A 10 18.73 -15.14 -1.87
CA VAL A 10 19.45 -14.56 -0.72
C VAL A 10 18.69 -13.32 -0.28
N LEU A 11 18.23 -13.30 0.98
CA LEU A 11 17.66 -12.09 1.60
C LEU A 11 18.79 -11.35 2.32
N THR A 12 19.01 -10.08 1.95
CA THR A 12 19.95 -9.19 2.62
C THR A 12 19.31 -8.49 3.82
N SER A 13 18.00 -8.22 3.73
CA SER A 13 17.21 -7.70 4.84
C SER A 13 15.79 -8.28 4.79
N ALA A 14 15.17 -8.45 5.96
CA ALA A 14 13.75 -8.78 6.08
C ALA A 14 13.23 -8.20 7.40
N THR A 15 12.49 -7.10 7.32
CA THR A 15 12.00 -6.36 8.47
C THR A 15 10.47 -6.37 8.49
N HIS A 16 9.94 -6.52 9.69
CA HIS A 16 8.50 -6.67 9.92
C HIS A 16 8.02 -5.37 10.53
N TYR A 17 7.10 -4.70 9.84
CA TYR A 17 6.52 -3.47 10.31
C TYR A 17 5.06 -3.67 10.65
N LEU A 18 4.71 -3.36 11.89
CA LEU A 18 3.34 -3.06 12.28
C LEU A 18 3.10 -1.60 11.93
N VAL A 19 2.15 -1.32 11.04
CA VAL A 19 1.80 0.04 10.68
C VAL A 19 0.30 0.24 10.78
N ASP A 20 -0.09 1.46 11.14
CA ASP A 20 -1.46 1.91 11.00
C ASP A 20 -1.71 2.25 9.54
N SER A 21 -2.89 1.90 9.04
CA SER A 21 -3.39 2.57 7.85
C SER A 21 -3.47 4.08 8.15
N PRO A 22 -3.10 4.97 7.20
CA PRO A 22 -3.28 6.42 7.38
C PRO A 22 -4.73 6.82 7.72
N TRP A 23 -5.66 5.88 7.49
CA TRP A 23 -7.07 5.96 7.83
C TRP A 23 -7.28 5.07 9.07
N ARG A 24 -7.47 5.70 10.25
CA ARG A 24 -7.57 5.10 11.60
C ARG A 24 -8.59 3.93 11.78
N SER A 25 -9.25 3.49 10.72
CA SER A 25 -10.33 2.50 10.73
C SER A 25 -10.01 1.20 9.97
N VAL A 26 -8.84 1.05 9.35
CA VAL A 26 -8.50 -0.18 8.61
C VAL A 26 -7.43 -0.95 9.34
N ASP A 27 -7.76 -2.21 9.65
CA ASP A 27 -7.02 -3.21 10.40
C ASP A 27 -5.49 -3.03 10.43
N THR A 28 -4.91 -3.22 11.62
CA THR A 28 -3.47 -3.25 11.82
C THR A 28 -2.81 -4.22 10.81
N ARG A 29 -1.87 -3.73 9.99
CA ARG A 29 -1.19 -4.55 8.97
C ARG A 29 0.24 -4.87 9.39
N VAL A 30 0.62 -6.13 9.18
CA VAL A 30 2.02 -6.57 9.23
C VAL A 30 2.57 -6.59 7.81
N PHE A 31 3.55 -5.75 7.55
CA PHE A 31 4.30 -5.74 6.30
C PHE A 31 5.67 -6.38 6.53
N VAL A 32 6.03 -7.31 5.67
CA VAL A 32 7.43 -7.75 5.54
C VAL A 32 8.05 -6.93 4.43
N VAL A 33 8.96 -6.02 4.76
CA VAL A 33 9.79 -5.32 3.78
C VAL A 33 11.13 -6.04 3.74
N ALA A 34 11.51 -6.50 2.56
CA ALA A 34 12.74 -7.28 2.40
C ALA A 34 13.49 -6.84 1.15
N GLU A 35 14.79 -6.97 1.22
CA GLU A 35 15.68 -6.81 0.07
C GLU A 35 16.48 -8.09 -0.11
N GLY A 36 16.88 -8.36 -1.35
CA GLY A 36 17.63 -9.56 -1.65
C GLY A 36 17.96 -9.72 -3.12
N ALA A 37 18.38 -10.92 -3.48
CA ALA A 37 18.65 -11.32 -4.85
C ALA A 37 18.05 -12.70 -5.16
N CYS A 38 17.59 -12.87 -6.39
CA CYS A 38 17.13 -14.13 -6.96
C CYS A 38 17.91 -14.41 -8.25
N ASN A 39 18.75 -15.45 -8.29
CA ASN A 39 19.60 -15.76 -9.45
C ASN A 39 20.34 -14.53 -10.00
N ASP A 40 20.98 -13.74 -9.12
CA ASP A 40 21.70 -12.48 -9.41
C ASP A 40 20.84 -11.23 -9.68
N LYS A 41 19.52 -11.37 -9.79
CA LYS A 41 18.59 -10.23 -9.93
C LYS A 41 18.23 -9.66 -8.56
N THR A 42 18.56 -8.41 -8.29
CA THR A 42 18.19 -7.74 -7.04
C THR A 42 16.70 -7.41 -7.00
N PHE A 43 16.12 -7.50 -5.80
CA PHE A 43 14.74 -7.11 -5.55
C PHE A 43 14.61 -6.46 -4.18
N GLY A 44 13.73 -5.46 -4.11
CA GLY A 44 12.95 -5.14 -2.92
C GLY A 44 11.61 -5.87 -3.01
N ALA A 45 11.06 -6.29 -1.88
CA ALA A 45 9.77 -6.98 -1.86
C ALA A 45 9.00 -6.64 -0.60
N ILE A 46 7.68 -6.59 -0.76
CA ILE A 46 6.76 -6.34 0.33
C ILE A 46 5.71 -7.44 0.38
N LEU A 47 5.61 -8.13 1.51
CA LEU A 47 4.56 -9.11 1.77
C LEU A 47 3.55 -8.48 2.74
N SER A 48 2.31 -8.28 2.27
CA SER A 48 1.19 -7.90 3.14
C SER A 48 0.59 -9.17 3.73
N ASN A 49 0.64 -9.31 5.06
CA ASN A 49 0.01 -10.43 5.77
C ASN A 49 -1.34 -10.00 6.36
N ASP A 50 -2.26 -9.59 5.49
CA ASP A 50 -3.61 -9.17 5.87
C ASP A 50 -4.52 -10.40 6.07
N PRO A 51 -5.15 -10.59 7.25
CA PRO A 51 -6.11 -11.67 7.48
C PRO A 51 -7.32 -11.55 6.54
N GLY A 52 -7.35 -12.37 5.49
CA GLY A 52 -8.45 -12.37 4.50
C GLY A 52 -8.00 -11.97 3.10
N LEU A 53 -6.76 -11.51 2.96
CA LEU A 53 -6.19 -11.19 1.66
C LEU A 53 -5.05 -12.15 1.33
N HIS A 54 -5.18 -12.89 0.23
CA HIS A 54 -4.13 -13.80 -0.23
C HIS A 54 -2.79 -13.08 -0.24
N SER A 55 -1.85 -13.51 0.61
CA SER A 55 -0.63 -12.80 1.00
C SER A 55 0.18 -12.33 -0.22
N SER A 56 -0.14 -11.22 -0.88
CA SER A 56 0.52 -10.86 -2.14
C SER A 56 1.92 -10.35 -1.82
N ALA A 57 2.92 -10.85 -2.55
CA ALA A 57 4.25 -10.29 -2.51
C ALA A 57 4.34 -9.30 -3.67
N ASP A 58 4.43 -8.02 -3.36
CA ASP A 58 4.65 -6.98 -4.35
C ASP A 58 6.17 -6.80 -4.48
N LEU A 59 6.70 -7.04 -5.69
CA LEU A 59 8.13 -6.91 -5.98
C LEU A 59 8.43 -5.51 -6.52
N PHE A 60 9.49 -4.92 -6.00
CA PHE A 60 10.00 -3.61 -6.37
C PHE A 60 11.46 -3.77 -6.81
N SER A 61 11.83 -3.14 -7.91
CA SER A 61 13.22 -3.02 -8.33
C SER A 61 13.42 -1.62 -8.90
N GLU A 62 14.55 -1.00 -8.59
CA GLU A 62 14.91 0.32 -9.13
C GLU A 62 15.18 0.25 -10.64
N GLU A 63 15.60 -0.91 -11.16
CA GLU A 63 16.08 -1.07 -12.54
C GLU A 63 15.09 -1.77 -13.48
N HIS A 64 13.78 -1.79 -13.17
CA HIS A 64 12.77 -2.49 -13.98
C HIS A 64 13.12 -3.96 -14.27
N ILE A 65 13.67 -4.67 -13.28
CA ILE A 65 14.09 -6.06 -13.43
C ILE A 65 12.87 -6.99 -13.57
N HIS A 66 12.86 -7.81 -14.62
CA HIS A 66 11.81 -8.79 -14.85
C HIS A 66 12.09 -10.12 -14.14
N PHE A 67 11.12 -10.58 -13.36
CA PHE A 67 11.11 -11.89 -12.72
C PHE A 67 10.06 -12.78 -13.38
N ASP A 68 10.45 -14.00 -13.73
CA ASP A 68 9.51 -14.99 -14.24
C ASP A 68 8.61 -15.55 -13.12
N LYS A 69 7.62 -16.35 -13.51
CA LYS A 69 6.67 -16.95 -12.56
C LYS A 69 7.35 -17.84 -11.52
N ALA A 70 8.39 -18.59 -11.88
CA ALA A 70 9.10 -19.46 -10.94
C ALA A 70 9.97 -18.66 -9.96
N GLU A 71 10.63 -17.61 -10.43
CA GLU A 71 11.40 -16.65 -9.63
C GLU A 71 10.49 -15.95 -8.63
N TYR A 72 9.36 -15.40 -9.08
CA TYR A 72 8.35 -14.78 -8.22
C TYR A 72 7.88 -15.71 -7.11
N GLN A 73 7.57 -16.97 -7.45
CA GLN A 73 7.09 -17.96 -6.47
C GLN A 73 8.20 -18.34 -5.46
N SER A 74 9.46 -18.41 -5.89
CA SER A 74 10.59 -18.65 -5.00
C SER A 74 10.81 -17.49 -4.03
N ILE A 75 10.77 -16.25 -4.52
CA ILE A 75 10.88 -15.04 -3.69
C ILE A 75 9.75 -15.00 -2.66
N ARG A 76 8.50 -15.15 -3.10
CA ARG A 76 7.31 -15.17 -2.23
C ARG A 76 7.43 -16.20 -1.10
N ARG A 77 7.94 -17.40 -1.39
CA ARG A 77 8.15 -18.46 -0.38
C ARG A 77 9.23 -18.07 0.62
N ALA A 78 10.33 -17.47 0.17
CA ALA A 78 11.39 -17.01 1.06
C ALA A 78 10.89 -15.92 2.00
N LEU A 79 10.10 -14.96 1.51
CA LEU A 79 9.49 -13.90 2.32
C LEU A 79 8.51 -14.46 3.35
N LYS A 80 7.66 -15.41 2.96
CA LYS A 80 6.73 -16.07 3.91
C LYS A 80 7.50 -16.81 5.02
N LYS A 81 8.60 -17.50 4.69
CA LYS A 81 9.44 -18.15 5.68
C LYS A 81 10.10 -17.12 6.62
N ALA A 82 10.60 -16.01 6.08
CA ALA A 82 11.15 -14.93 6.88
C ALA A 82 10.10 -14.27 7.79
N ASN A 83 8.82 -14.26 7.38
CA ASN A 83 7.68 -13.81 8.18
C ASN A 83 7.48 -14.61 9.47
N GLU A 84 7.69 -15.91 9.39
CA GLU A 84 7.48 -16.82 10.53
C GLU A 84 8.61 -16.76 11.57
N GLN A 85 9.75 -16.11 11.25
CA GLN A 85 10.99 -16.23 12.02
C GLN A 85 11.50 -14.93 12.67
N ASN A 86 10.93 -13.77 12.33
CA ASN A 86 11.47 -12.47 12.72
C ASN A 86 10.59 -11.71 13.70
N LYS A 87 11.22 -10.83 14.50
CA LYS A 87 10.53 -9.93 15.44
C LYS A 87 9.79 -8.82 14.69
N VAL A 88 8.54 -8.58 15.06
CA VAL A 88 7.74 -7.44 14.58
C VAL A 88 8.22 -6.14 15.22
N ILE A 89 8.52 -5.14 14.40
CA ILE A 89 8.82 -3.77 14.80
C ILE A 89 7.52 -2.97 14.73
N ASP A 90 7.10 -2.41 15.87
CA ASP A 90 5.93 -1.54 15.94
C ASP A 90 6.30 -0.11 15.52
N ARG A 91 5.73 0.36 14.42
CA ARG A 91 5.91 1.73 13.90
C ARG A 91 4.60 2.51 13.85
N ARG A 92 3.58 2.05 14.57
CA ARG A 92 2.31 2.77 14.68
C ARG A 92 2.52 4.16 15.27
N GLY A 93 1.78 5.14 14.77
CA GLY A 93 1.88 6.53 15.20
C GLY A 93 3.17 7.29 14.81
N GLU A 94 4.11 6.67 14.09
CA GLU A 94 5.28 7.39 13.55
C GLU A 94 4.86 8.32 12.40
N SER A 95 5.31 9.59 12.43
CA SER A 95 5.03 10.56 11.35
C SER A 95 5.74 10.14 10.06
N VAL A 96 4.97 9.79 9.04
CA VAL A 96 5.46 9.32 7.72
C VAL A 96 6.28 10.40 6.98
N SER A 97 6.13 11.67 7.34
CA SER A 97 6.74 12.80 6.62
C SER A 97 8.24 13.02 6.87
N GLY A 98 8.84 12.36 7.86
CA GLY A 98 10.16 12.77 8.37
C GLY A 98 11.40 12.09 7.76
N TYR A 99 11.30 10.86 7.24
CA TYR A 99 12.51 10.03 7.02
C TYR A 99 12.53 9.09 5.80
N HIS A 100 11.53 9.10 4.93
CA HIS A 100 11.42 8.03 3.92
C HIS A 100 11.09 8.53 2.51
N PRO A 101 12.09 8.92 1.71
CA PRO A 101 11.86 9.23 0.30
C PRO A 101 11.68 7.91 -0.48
N ASN A 102 10.61 7.87 -1.28
CA ASN A 102 10.34 6.99 -2.42
C ASN A 102 9.78 5.57 -2.17
N LEU A 103 10.36 4.72 -1.31
CA LEU A 103 9.86 3.32 -1.21
C LEU A 103 8.54 3.22 -0.43
N TYR A 104 8.47 3.85 0.73
CA TYR A 104 7.27 3.80 1.58
C TYR A 104 6.13 4.62 1.00
N GLU A 105 6.42 5.78 0.41
CA GLU A 105 5.40 6.59 -0.28
C GLU A 105 4.79 5.83 -1.47
N LYS A 106 5.63 5.19 -2.30
CA LYS A 106 5.16 4.35 -3.41
C LYS A 106 4.36 3.14 -2.90
N LEU A 107 4.79 2.51 -1.80
CA LEU A 107 4.09 1.42 -1.14
C LEU A 107 2.70 1.86 -0.66
N TYR A 108 2.62 2.92 0.14
CA TYR A 108 1.35 3.39 0.69
C TYR A 108 0.39 3.77 -0.44
N ARG A 109 0.88 4.46 -1.48
CA ARG A 109 0.07 4.76 -2.66
C ARG A 109 -0.49 3.51 -3.33
N GLN A 110 0.31 2.48 -3.54
CA GLN A 110 -0.16 1.24 -4.16
C GLN A 110 -1.16 0.46 -3.30
N LEU A 111 -0.96 0.44 -1.98
CA LEU A 111 -1.91 -0.18 -1.06
C LEU A 111 -3.23 0.59 -1.01
N GLU A 112 -3.15 1.91 -0.94
CA GLU A 112 -4.29 2.81 -1.00
C GLU A 112 -5.09 2.59 -2.28
N GLU A 113 -4.45 2.61 -3.45
CA GLU A 113 -5.10 2.35 -4.74
C GLU A 113 -5.77 0.97 -4.80
N LYS A 114 -5.09 -0.06 -4.29
CA LYS A 114 -5.59 -1.44 -4.32
C LYS A 114 -6.82 -1.63 -3.43
N TYR A 115 -6.76 -1.19 -2.17
CA TYR A 115 -7.81 -1.47 -1.18
C TYR A 115 -8.85 -0.35 -1.05
N LEU A 116 -8.39 0.90 -1.07
CA LEU A 116 -9.22 2.07 -0.85
C LEU A 116 -9.65 2.72 -2.18
N GLY A 117 -9.00 2.37 -3.28
CA GLY A 117 -9.32 2.93 -4.59
C GLY A 117 -8.59 4.23 -4.86
N GLN A 118 -9.07 4.99 -5.85
CA GLN A 118 -8.43 6.24 -6.26
C GLN A 118 -8.89 7.41 -5.39
N LYS A 119 -8.04 8.43 -5.29
CA LYS A 119 -8.40 9.70 -4.65
C LYS A 119 -9.50 10.40 -5.46
N VAL A 120 -10.59 10.74 -4.80
CA VAL A 120 -11.65 11.62 -5.30
C VAL A 120 -11.50 12.96 -4.59
N TYR A 121 -11.09 13.98 -5.32
CA TYR A 121 -10.88 15.31 -4.73
C TYR A 121 -12.21 16.04 -4.56
N LEU A 122 -12.38 16.62 -3.37
CA LEU A 122 -13.57 17.34 -2.96
C LEU A 122 -13.41 18.85 -3.22
N ASN A 123 -14.54 19.52 -3.48
CA ASN A 123 -14.66 20.96 -3.60
C ASN A 123 -15.13 21.53 -2.27
N VAL A 124 -14.20 21.76 -1.35
CA VAL A 124 -14.49 22.14 0.05
C VAL A 124 -14.04 23.57 0.29
N SER A 125 -14.94 24.40 0.82
CA SER A 125 -14.59 25.74 1.32
C SER A 125 -13.77 25.65 2.61
N PHE A 126 -13.18 26.76 3.04
CA PHE A 126 -12.37 26.77 4.26
C PHE A 126 -13.22 26.52 5.53
N GLU A 127 -14.47 26.98 5.50
CA GLU A 127 -15.45 26.90 6.58
C GLU A 127 -15.94 25.46 6.79
N GLU A 128 -15.96 24.65 5.72
CA GLU A 128 -16.52 23.30 5.73
C GLU A 128 -15.48 22.19 5.96
N LYS A 129 -14.21 22.57 6.11
CA LYS A 129 -13.10 21.62 6.26
C LYS A 129 -13.28 20.63 7.42
N GLU A 130 -13.83 21.09 8.54
CA GLU A 130 -14.05 20.23 9.71
C GLU A 130 -15.21 19.24 9.47
N ALA A 131 -16.20 19.61 8.65
CA ALA A 131 -17.30 18.73 8.28
C ALA A 131 -16.81 17.55 7.43
N VAL A 132 -16.07 17.83 6.34
CA VAL A 132 -15.53 16.75 5.49
C VAL A 132 -14.51 15.89 6.21
N LYS A 133 -13.72 16.48 7.12
CA LYS A 133 -12.77 15.75 7.95
C LYS A 133 -13.47 14.79 8.93
N ALA A 134 -14.59 15.21 9.52
CA ALA A 134 -15.41 14.34 10.37
C ALA A 134 -16.02 13.16 9.58
N LEU A 135 -16.25 13.35 8.27
CA LEU A 135 -16.70 12.33 7.34
C LEU A 135 -15.56 11.47 6.77
N GLY A 136 -14.33 11.64 7.26
CA GLY A 136 -13.18 10.84 6.88
C GLY A 136 -12.42 11.34 5.65
N ALA A 137 -12.62 12.59 5.22
CA ALA A 137 -11.77 13.20 4.20
C ALA A 137 -10.38 13.54 4.74
N CYS A 138 -9.36 13.40 3.89
CA CYS A 138 -7.99 13.78 4.19
C CYS A 138 -7.54 14.97 3.35
N TRP A 139 -6.54 15.68 3.86
CA TRP A 139 -5.90 16.79 3.16
C TRP A 139 -4.69 16.31 2.37
N ASP A 140 -4.66 16.58 1.07
CA ASP A 140 -3.48 16.41 0.24
C ASP A 140 -2.71 17.75 0.19
N GLY A 141 -1.54 17.80 0.85
CA GLY A 141 -0.72 19.01 0.89
C GLY A 141 -0.10 19.41 -0.46
N GLY A 142 0.12 18.45 -1.36
CA GLY A 142 0.67 18.69 -2.68
C GLY A 142 -0.39 19.24 -3.64
N ALA A 143 -1.57 18.61 -3.67
CA ALA A 143 -2.70 19.09 -4.46
C ALA A 143 -3.43 20.28 -3.81
N ARG A 144 -3.18 20.53 -2.51
CA ARG A 144 -3.86 21.53 -1.68
C ARG A 144 -5.38 21.39 -1.71
N ARG A 145 -5.87 20.15 -1.63
CA ARG A 145 -7.28 19.81 -1.71
C ARG A 145 -7.64 18.71 -0.71
N TRP A 146 -8.88 18.72 -0.26
CA TRP A 146 -9.46 17.61 0.47
C TRP A 146 -9.80 16.47 -0.48
N PHE A 147 -9.68 15.24 -0.03
CA PHE A 147 -10.00 14.06 -0.83
C PHE A 147 -10.53 12.91 0.02
N VAL A 148 -11.23 11.99 -0.64
CA VAL A 148 -11.64 10.69 -0.10
C VAL A 148 -11.20 9.57 -1.03
N MET A 149 -11.20 8.33 -0.56
CA MET A 149 -10.81 7.16 -1.36
C MET A 149 -12.05 6.44 -1.90
N SER A 150 -12.05 6.11 -3.20
CA SER A 150 -13.27 5.74 -3.93
C SER A 150 -13.99 4.47 -3.48
N LYS A 151 -13.30 3.53 -2.82
CA LYS A 151 -13.88 2.28 -2.30
C LYS A 151 -14.29 2.33 -0.83
N SER A 152 -13.82 3.33 -0.08
CA SER A 152 -14.11 3.43 1.37
C SER A 152 -14.97 4.63 1.74
N ALA A 153 -15.16 5.59 0.84
CA ALA A 153 -15.96 6.78 1.09
C ALA A 153 -17.47 6.47 1.07
N ASN A 154 -18.21 7.08 2.00
CA ASN A 154 -19.67 7.14 1.91
C ASN A 154 -20.06 8.38 1.10
N PHE A 155 -20.30 8.19 -0.20
CA PHE A 155 -20.59 9.29 -1.12
C PHE A 155 -21.92 9.99 -0.83
N ASP A 156 -22.90 9.31 -0.24
CA ASP A 156 -24.20 9.90 0.10
C ASP A 156 -24.06 11.05 1.12
N GLN A 157 -23.07 10.94 2.00
CA GLN A 157 -22.75 11.98 2.99
C GLN A 157 -21.90 13.12 2.42
N LEU A 158 -21.34 12.94 1.22
CA LEU A 158 -20.37 13.86 0.62
C LEU A 158 -20.91 14.59 -0.61
N THR A 159 -22.16 14.36 -0.99
CA THR A 159 -22.81 14.90 -2.21
C THR A 159 -22.57 16.40 -2.43
N ASN A 160 -22.55 17.21 -1.36
CA ASN A 160 -22.35 18.66 -1.45
C ASN A 160 -20.93 19.08 -1.84
N TRP A 161 -19.94 18.21 -1.65
CA TRP A 161 -18.53 18.50 -1.93
C TRP A 161 -17.95 17.66 -3.08
N LEU A 162 -18.74 16.73 -3.64
CA LEU A 162 -18.31 15.97 -4.80
C LEU A 162 -18.25 16.87 -6.04
N PRO A 163 -17.25 16.68 -6.92
CA PRO A 163 -17.20 17.39 -8.18
C PRO A 163 -18.35 16.91 -9.08
N GLU A 164 -18.93 17.84 -9.86
CA GLU A 164 -20.14 17.61 -10.66
C GLU A 164 -20.00 16.42 -11.64
N GLU A 165 -18.81 16.27 -12.22
CA GLU A 165 -18.43 15.14 -13.08
C GLU A 165 -18.54 13.77 -12.38
N PHE A 166 -18.29 13.72 -11.07
CA PHE A 166 -18.38 12.51 -10.27
C PHE A 166 -19.81 12.20 -9.86
N CYS A 167 -20.62 13.21 -9.56
CA CYS A 167 -22.05 13.05 -9.31
C CYS A 167 -22.77 12.46 -10.54
N ASN A 168 -22.42 12.93 -11.74
CA ASN A 168 -22.97 12.41 -13.00
C ASN A 168 -22.63 10.93 -13.21
N LEU A 169 -21.41 10.50 -12.88
CA LEU A 169 -21.00 9.09 -12.98
C LEU A 169 -21.74 8.19 -11.99
N LEU A 170 -21.97 8.66 -10.76
CA LEU A 170 -22.74 7.91 -9.75
C LEU A 170 -24.23 7.78 -10.13
N SER A 171 -24.79 8.74 -10.86
CA SER A 171 -26.19 8.70 -11.31
C SER A 171 -26.46 7.76 -12.49
N LEU A 172 -25.41 7.24 -13.13
CA LEU A 172 -25.46 6.37 -14.31
C LEU A 172 -25.15 4.89 -14.00
N ALA A 173 -24.76 4.57 -12.77
CA ALA A 173 -24.40 3.24 -12.29
C ALA A 173 -25.55 2.60 -11.50
#